data_AF-A0A7L2I3P6-F1
#
_entry.id   AF-A0A7L2I3P6-F1
#
_cell.length_a   1.000
_cell.length_b   1.000
_cell.length_c   1.000
_cell.angle_alpha   90.00
_cell.angle_beta   90.00
_cell.angle_gamma   90.00
#
_symmetry.space_group_name_H-M   'P 1'
#
loop_
_entity.id
_entity.type
_entity.pdbx_description
1 polymer ?
#
loop_
_entity_poly.entity_id
_entity_poly.type
_entity_poly.pdbx_seq_one_letter_code
_entity_poly.pdbx_strand_id
1 'polypeptide(L)'
;TPRAPPASVLVPRLVVSLPAVSNCSSCCCPPACGCIWTDWIDVSYPDSSDRNSGDYETFENILKNDSSWVCAKAENISCRATQFPDIPIADLGQNVQCDVNTGLICNNSDQVVGGIIPMPVCLNYEISVCCVPNIPECITSTTVSTT
;
A
#
# COMPACT_ATOMS: atom_id res chain seq x y z
N THR A 1 7.99 -49.76 59.31
CA THR A 1 9.17 -48.89 59.08
C THR A 1 8.71 -47.69 58.26
N PRO A 2 8.69 -46.46 58.81
CA PRO A 2 8.26 -45.31 58.03
C PRO A 2 9.38 -44.88 57.09
N ARG A 3 9.07 -44.86 55.80
CA ARG A 3 9.96 -44.43 54.72
C ARG A 3 9.98 -42.89 54.72
N ALA A 4 11.18 -42.33 54.79
CA ALA A 4 11.44 -40.89 54.82
C ALA A 4 10.82 -40.16 53.62
N PRO A 5 10.41 -38.88 53.77
CA PRO A 5 9.96 -38.08 52.64
C PRO A 5 11.15 -37.73 51.73
N PRO A 6 10.96 -37.61 50.41
CA PRO A 6 12.04 -37.20 49.52
C PRO A 6 12.37 -35.72 49.73
N ALA A 7 13.66 -35.40 49.67
CA ALA A 7 14.21 -34.07 49.84
C ALA A 7 13.69 -33.08 48.77
N SER A 8 13.27 -31.89 49.20
CA SER A 8 12.87 -30.80 48.31
C SER A 8 14.10 -30.29 47.54
N VAL A 9 14.07 -30.46 46.22
CA VAL A 9 15.09 -29.97 45.29
C VAL A 9 14.92 -28.45 45.13
N LEU A 10 15.94 -27.67 45.50
CA LEU A 10 16.00 -26.24 45.17
C LEU A 10 16.30 -26.07 43.68
N VAL A 11 15.38 -25.44 42.95
CA VAL A 11 15.56 -25.09 41.54
C VAL A 11 16.31 -23.74 41.47
N PRO A 12 17.39 -23.60 40.68
CA PRO A 12 18.05 -22.31 40.51
C PRO A 12 17.17 -21.39 39.67
N ARG A 13 16.91 -20.19 40.17
CA ARG A 13 16.18 -19.14 39.43
C ARG A 13 17.12 -18.56 38.37
N LEU A 14 16.84 -18.81 37.09
CA LEU A 14 17.60 -18.23 35.98
C LEU A 14 17.28 -16.74 35.89
N VAL A 15 18.22 -15.88 36.28
CA VAL A 15 18.11 -14.43 36.03
C VAL A 15 18.52 -14.16 34.59
N VAL A 16 17.54 -14.00 33.71
CA VAL A 16 17.78 -13.53 32.33
C VAL A 16 18.08 -12.04 32.41
N SER A 17 19.35 -11.65 32.29
CA SER A 17 19.72 -10.25 32.08
C SER A 17 19.29 -9.86 30.67
N LEU A 18 18.34 -8.93 30.57
CA LEU A 18 17.98 -8.27 29.31
C LEU A 18 19.24 -7.59 28.74
N PRO A 19 19.50 -7.69 27.42
CA PRO A 19 20.57 -6.90 26.81
C PRO A 19 20.21 -5.42 26.97
N ALA A 20 21.18 -4.62 27.42
CA ALA A 20 21.02 -3.18 27.50
C ALA A 20 20.73 -2.65 26.08
N VAL A 21 19.61 -1.95 25.93
CA VAL A 21 19.26 -1.26 24.68
C VAL A 21 20.27 -0.11 24.54
N SER A 22 21.33 -0.34 23.77
CA SER A 22 22.29 0.70 23.42
C SER A 22 21.57 1.71 22.54
N ASN A 23 21.15 2.82 23.14
CA ASN A 23 20.52 3.93 22.46
C ASN A 23 21.58 4.55 21.52
N CYS A 24 21.58 4.13 20.25
CA CYS A 24 22.44 4.72 19.24
C CYS A 24 21.85 6.07 18.83
N SER A 25 22.10 7.08 19.65
CA SER A 25 21.92 8.47 19.26
C SER A 25 23.00 8.81 18.24
N SER A 26 22.62 8.86 16.96
CA SER A 26 23.48 9.01 15.78
C SER A 26 24.08 7.71 15.22
N CYS A 27 23.22 6.84 14.70
CA CYS A 27 23.64 5.94 13.64
C CYS A 27 23.52 6.71 12.32
N CYS A 28 24.63 6.87 11.58
CA CYS A 28 24.60 7.17 10.15
C CYS A 28 23.97 5.99 9.39
N CYS A 29 22.68 5.73 9.61
CA CYS A 29 21.92 5.03 8.59
C CYS A 29 21.73 6.04 7.46
N PRO A 30 22.12 5.72 6.21
CA PRO A 30 21.63 6.49 5.08
C PRO A 30 20.09 6.58 5.19
N PRO A 31 19.46 7.67 4.75
CA PRO A 31 18.02 7.74 4.77
C PRO A 31 17.46 6.50 4.08
N ALA A 32 16.48 5.86 4.69
CA ALA A 32 15.76 4.78 4.04
C ALA A 32 14.98 5.39 2.87
N CYS A 33 15.63 5.48 1.70
CA CYS A 33 15.04 5.98 0.46
C CYS A 33 14.11 4.98 -0.21
N GLY A 34 13.76 3.89 0.49
CA GLY A 34 12.70 3.00 0.06
C GLY A 34 11.39 3.75 -0.02
N CYS A 35 10.58 3.45 -1.03
CA CYS A 35 9.24 4.00 -1.11
C CYS A 35 8.38 3.46 0.04
N ILE A 36 7.46 4.30 0.51
CA ILE A 36 6.51 3.97 1.57
C ILE A 36 5.13 3.92 0.92
N TRP A 37 4.42 2.82 1.13
CA TRP A 37 3.05 2.68 0.65
C TRP A 37 2.12 3.59 1.44
N THR A 38 1.26 4.31 0.73
CA THR A 38 0.13 5.04 1.33
C THR A 38 -0.90 4.07 1.86
N ASP A 39 -1.79 4.56 2.73
CA ASP A 39 -3.11 3.94 2.88
C ASP A 39 -3.84 3.90 1.53
N TRP A 40 -4.92 3.12 1.46
CA TRP A 40 -5.75 3.08 0.26
C TRP A 40 -6.49 4.41 0.10
N ILE A 41 -6.48 4.92 -1.13
CA ILE A 41 -7.04 6.20 -1.53
C ILE A 41 -8.20 5.90 -2.48
N ASP A 42 -9.36 6.44 -2.12
CA ASP A 42 -10.64 6.33 -2.80
C ASP A 42 -11.30 7.72 -2.73
N VAL A 43 -11.21 8.49 -3.80
CA VAL A 43 -11.72 9.88 -3.88
C VAL A 43 -12.71 10.09 -5.02
N SER A 44 -12.93 9.08 -5.83
CA SER A 44 -13.84 9.07 -6.97
C SER A 44 -14.81 7.89 -6.86
N TYR A 45 -16.00 8.02 -7.48
CA TYR A 45 -17.01 6.97 -7.49
C TYR A 45 -17.72 6.94 -8.85
N PRO A 46 -17.91 5.76 -9.46
CA PRO A 46 -18.60 5.65 -10.74
C PRO A 46 -20.11 5.88 -10.60
N ASP A 47 -20.66 6.74 -11.46
CA ASP A 47 -22.11 6.92 -11.58
C ASP A 47 -22.67 5.91 -12.59
N SER A 48 -23.40 4.92 -12.08
CA SER A 48 -24.05 3.88 -12.89
C SER A 48 -25.09 4.40 -13.89
N SER A 49 -25.57 5.63 -13.73
CA SER A 49 -26.57 6.25 -14.61
C SER A 49 -25.97 7.07 -15.75
N ASP A 50 -24.66 7.37 -15.72
CA ASP A 50 -23.98 8.17 -16.74
C ASP A 50 -22.83 7.40 -17.41
N ARG A 51 -22.91 7.28 -18.74
CA ARG A 51 -21.86 6.64 -19.56
C ARG A 51 -20.60 7.47 -19.70
N ASN A 52 -20.66 8.78 -19.43
CA ASN A 52 -19.50 9.67 -19.40
C ASN A 52 -18.86 9.75 -18.01
N SER A 53 -19.46 9.10 -17.02
CA SER A 53 -18.85 8.90 -15.71
C SER A 53 -17.87 7.71 -15.76
N GLY A 54 -17.24 7.45 -14.63
CA GLY A 54 -16.22 6.44 -14.47
C GLY A 54 -15.63 6.56 -13.07
N ASP A 55 -14.50 5.90 -12.89
CA ASP A 55 -13.77 5.95 -11.64
C ASP A 55 -12.31 6.39 -11.87
N TYR A 56 -11.85 7.35 -11.06
CA TYR A 56 -10.73 8.21 -11.38
C TYR A 56 -9.88 8.52 -10.13
N GLU A 57 -9.16 7.51 -9.64
CA GLU A 57 -8.13 7.68 -8.62
C GLU A 57 -6.83 8.23 -9.24
N THR A 58 -6.94 9.37 -9.93
CA THR A 58 -5.80 10.05 -10.55
C THR A 58 -5.10 10.92 -9.52
N PHE A 59 -3.78 11.12 -9.67
CA PHE A 59 -3.05 12.01 -8.75
C PHE A 59 -3.60 13.43 -8.75
N GLU A 60 -4.15 13.91 -9.88
CA GLU A 60 -4.86 15.19 -9.94
C GLU A 60 -6.11 15.20 -9.06
N ASN A 61 -6.95 14.18 -9.15
CA ASN A 61 -8.16 14.08 -8.33
C ASN A 61 -7.83 13.91 -6.85
N ILE A 62 -6.78 13.15 -6.52
CA ILE A 62 -6.31 12.97 -5.15
C ILE A 62 -5.85 14.32 -4.59
N LEU A 63 -4.99 15.07 -5.29
CA LEU A 63 -4.55 16.40 -4.85
C LEU A 63 -5.71 17.41 -4.72
N LYS A 64 -6.71 17.29 -5.58
CA LYS A 64 -7.90 18.15 -5.54
C LYS A 64 -8.78 17.88 -4.31
N ASN A 65 -8.88 16.62 -3.87
CA ASN A 65 -9.66 16.22 -2.70
C ASN A 65 -8.85 16.31 -1.40
N ASP A 66 -7.55 16.04 -1.45
CA ASP A 66 -6.60 16.15 -0.36
C ASP A 66 -5.33 16.88 -0.79
N SER A 67 -5.34 18.20 -0.62
CA SER A 67 -4.17 19.07 -0.90
C SER A 67 -2.95 18.81 -0.02
N SER A 68 -3.08 18.00 1.05
CA SER A 68 -1.96 17.60 1.91
C SER A 68 -1.26 16.34 1.41
N TRP A 69 -1.84 15.63 0.44
CA TRP A 69 -1.22 14.46 -0.17
C TRP A 69 0.04 14.86 -0.95
N VAL A 70 1.18 14.26 -0.61
CA VAL A 70 2.48 14.56 -1.23
C VAL A 70 3.18 13.26 -1.62
N CYS A 71 3.39 13.10 -2.92
CA CYS A 71 4.18 12.01 -3.49
C CYS A 71 5.18 12.60 -4.50
N ALA A 72 6.42 12.85 -4.07
CA ALA A 72 7.42 13.47 -4.95
C ALA A 72 7.82 12.57 -6.13
N LYS A 73 7.83 11.26 -5.90
CA LYS A 73 8.06 10.24 -6.92
C LYS A 73 7.29 8.97 -6.54
N ALA A 74 6.36 8.55 -7.39
CA ALA A 74 5.71 7.25 -7.30
C ALA A 74 6.63 6.20 -7.92
N GLU A 75 7.10 5.24 -7.12
CA GLU A 75 7.91 4.11 -7.61
C GLU A 75 7.04 2.93 -8.03
N ASN A 76 5.89 2.76 -7.37
CA ASN A 76 4.98 1.66 -7.62
C ASN A 76 3.53 2.06 -7.27
N ILE A 77 2.58 1.32 -7.83
CA ILE A 77 1.16 1.51 -7.62
C ILE A 77 0.47 0.15 -7.47
N SER A 78 -0.50 0.08 -6.58
CA SER A 78 -1.41 -1.05 -6.46
C SER A 78 -2.82 -0.53 -6.61
N CYS A 79 -3.62 -1.16 -7.47
CA CYS A 79 -5.03 -0.83 -7.66
C CYS A 79 -5.89 -2.06 -7.39
N ARG A 80 -7.04 -1.88 -6.76
CA ARG A 80 -8.00 -2.98 -6.53
C ARG A 80 -9.44 -2.46 -6.53
N ALA A 81 -10.38 -3.35 -6.84
CA ALA A 81 -11.79 -3.06 -6.62
C ALA A 81 -12.11 -3.19 -5.13
N THR A 82 -12.76 -2.19 -4.55
CA THR A 82 -13.14 -2.16 -3.12
C THR A 82 -14.00 -3.35 -2.71
N GLN A 83 -14.92 -3.77 -3.59
CA GLN A 83 -15.81 -4.92 -3.36
C GLN A 83 -15.14 -6.28 -3.58
N PHE A 84 -14.01 -6.32 -4.30
CA PHE A 84 -13.31 -7.55 -4.68
C PHE A 84 -11.80 -7.41 -4.47
N PRO A 85 -11.33 -7.13 -3.24
CA PRO A 85 -9.93 -6.79 -2.99
C PRO A 85 -8.95 -7.95 -3.23
N ASP A 86 -9.45 -9.19 -3.19
CA ASP A 86 -8.66 -10.40 -3.39
C ASP A 86 -8.64 -10.87 -4.86
N ILE A 87 -9.41 -10.23 -5.74
CA ILE A 87 -9.43 -10.56 -7.17
C ILE A 87 -8.48 -9.60 -7.89
N PRO A 88 -7.46 -10.12 -8.61
CA PRO A 88 -6.58 -9.29 -9.41
C PRO A 88 -7.36 -8.43 -10.40
N ILE A 89 -6.97 -7.17 -10.57
CA ILE A 89 -7.69 -6.22 -11.44
C ILE A 89 -7.85 -6.72 -12.88
N ALA A 90 -6.86 -7.47 -13.39
CA ALA A 90 -6.89 -8.08 -14.72
C ALA A 90 -7.96 -9.18 -14.85
N ASP A 91 -8.35 -9.81 -13.75
CA ASP A 91 -9.31 -10.91 -13.73
C ASP A 91 -10.77 -10.41 -13.54
N LEU A 92 -10.97 -9.14 -13.22
CA LEU A 92 -12.30 -8.54 -13.07
C LEU A 92 -13.06 -8.43 -14.41
N GLY A 93 -12.32 -8.42 -15.52
CA GLY A 93 -12.88 -8.29 -16.87
C GLY A 93 -13.31 -6.86 -17.23
N GLN A 94 -12.79 -5.84 -16.52
CA GLN A 94 -13.01 -4.43 -16.82
C GLN A 94 -11.81 -3.81 -17.54
N ASN A 95 -12.06 -2.83 -18.40
CA ASN A 95 -11.00 -2.04 -19.03
C ASN A 95 -10.57 -0.93 -18.06
N VAL A 96 -9.48 -1.16 -17.34
CA VAL A 96 -8.96 -0.24 -16.31
C VAL A 96 -7.48 0.04 -16.57
N GLN A 97 -7.13 1.31 -16.59
CA GLN A 97 -5.74 1.75 -16.54
C GLN A 97 -5.31 1.91 -15.08
N CYS A 98 -4.17 1.34 -14.72
CA CYS A 98 -3.55 1.47 -13.41
C CYS A 98 -2.03 1.60 -13.61
N ASP A 99 -1.49 2.81 -13.48
CA ASP A 99 -0.06 3.06 -13.68
C ASP A 99 0.49 4.21 -12.83
N VAL A 100 1.80 4.16 -12.61
CA VAL A 100 2.52 5.08 -11.71
C VAL A 100 2.60 6.52 -12.20
N ASN A 101 2.24 6.82 -13.45
CA ASN A 101 2.32 8.18 -13.99
C ASN A 101 0.99 8.92 -13.83
N THR A 102 -0.13 8.19 -13.86
CA THR A 102 -1.47 8.77 -13.88
C THR A 102 -2.30 8.43 -12.64
N GLY A 103 -2.09 7.25 -12.05
CA GLY A 103 -2.99 6.68 -11.04
C GLY A 103 -3.90 5.61 -11.68
N LEU A 104 -5.19 5.64 -11.36
CA LEU A 104 -6.19 4.78 -11.98
C LEU A 104 -7.23 5.57 -12.78
N ILE A 105 -7.58 5.02 -13.95
CA ILE A 105 -8.67 5.50 -14.80
C ILE A 105 -9.51 4.31 -15.24
N CYS A 106 -10.80 4.39 -14.97
CA CYS A 106 -11.83 3.53 -15.55
C CYS A 106 -12.94 4.43 -16.13
N ASN A 107 -13.29 4.25 -17.41
CA ASN A 107 -14.44 4.96 -17.99
C ASN A 107 -15.62 4.01 -18.17
N ASN A 108 -16.83 4.45 -17.80
CA ASN A 108 -18.05 3.68 -18.06
C ASN A 108 -18.30 3.48 -19.57
N SER A 109 -17.87 4.43 -20.40
CA SER A 109 -17.97 4.33 -21.86
C SER A 109 -17.28 3.11 -22.43
N ASP A 110 -16.18 2.69 -21.80
CA ASP A 110 -15.28 1.66 -22.30
C ASP A 110 -15.65 0.27 -21.79
N GLN A 111 -16.56 0.19 -20.81
CA GLN A 111 -16.99 -1.07 -20.24
C GLN A 111 -18.05 -1.76 -21.13
N VAL A 112 -17.92 -3.07 -21.23
CA VAL A 112 -18.86 -3.96 -21.89
C VAL A 112 -19.53 -4.87 -20.86
N VAL A 113 -20.71 -5.39 -21.18
CA VAL A 113 -21.34 -6.40 -20.33
C VAL A 113 -20.46 -7.65 -20.33
N GLY A 114 -19.96 -8.06 -19.17
CA GLY A 114 -19.06 -9.21 -19.03
C GLY A 114 -18.27 -9.17 -17.71
N GLY A 115 -17.45 -10.20 -17.46
CA GLY A 115 -16.65 -10.29 -16.23
C GLY A 115 -17.47 -10.70 -15.00
N ILE A 116 -17.01 -10.30 -13.81
CA ILE A 116 -17.64 -10.68 -12.53
C ILE A 116 -18.98 -9.95 -12.32
N ILE A 117 -19.13 -8.72 -12.86
CA ILE A 117 -20.36 -7.93 -12.76
C ILE A 117 -21.01 -7.79 -14.14
N PRO A 118 -22.30 -8.17 -14.33
CA PRO A 118 -22.98 -8.12 -15.62
C PRO A 118 -23.50 -6.71 -15.98
N MET A 119 -22.73 -5.66 -15.73
CA MET A 119 -23.11 -4.26 -16.03
C MET A 119 -21.95 -3.52 -16.73
N PRO A 120 -22.22 -2.69 -17.74
CA PRO A 120 -21.20 -1.94 -18.46
C PRO A 120 -20.87 -0.63 -17.72
N VAL A 121 -20.46 -0.74 -16.46
CA VAL A 121 -20.13 0.36 -15.54
C VAL A 121 -18.89 -0.05 -14.77
N CYS A 122 -17.98 0.89 -14.53
CA CYS A 122 -16.83 0.68 -13.68
C CYS A 122 -17.24 0.18 -12.28
N LEU A 123 -16.44 -0.72 -11.72
CA LEU A 123 -16.45 -0.97 -10.27
C LEU A 123 -15.89 0.26 -9.54
N ASN A 124 -16.13 0.33 -8.23
CA ASN A 124 -15.45 1.29 -7.37
C ASN A 124 -14.06 0.76 -7.00
N TYR A 125 -13.02 1.49 -7.39
CA TYR A 125 -11.63 1.17 -7.19
C TYR A 125 -11.00 2.05 -6.12
N GLU A 126 -9.88 1.57 -5.59
CA GLU A 126 -9.00 2.36 -4.73
C GLU A 126 -7.55 2.05 -5.09
N ILE A 127 -6.66 3.00 -4.81
CA ILE A 127 -5.23 2.84 -5.08
C ILE A 127 -4.38 3.01 -3.82
N SER A 128 -3.26 2.30 -3.77
CA SER A 128 -2.16 2.57 -2.84
C SER A 128 -0.92 2.87 -3.67
N VAL A 129 -0.15 3.87 -3.27
CA VAL A 129 1.01 4.36 -4.02
C VAL A 129 2.26 4.23 -3.17
N CYS A 130 3.32 3.65 -3.73
CA CYS A 130 4.61 3.60 -3.07
C CYS A 130 5.39 4.87 -3.39
N CYS A 131 5.43 5.81 -2.44
CA CYS A 131 6.02 7.13 -2.63
C CYS A 131 7.42 7.21 -2.00
N VAL A 132 8.39 7.74 -2.75
CA VAL A 132 9.70 8.07 -2.18
C VAL A 132 9.53 9.25 -1.21
N PRO A 133 10.13 9.19 -0.01
CA PRO A 133 10.14 10.32 0.91
C PRO A 133 10.67 11.58 0.23
N ASN A 134 10.00 12.72 0.47
CA ASN A 134 10.37 14.02 -0.10
C ASN A 134 11.57 14.64 0.65
N ILE A 135 12.71 13.95 0.58
CA ILE A 135 14.00 14.39 1.14
C ILE A 135 15.03 14.46 0.01
N PRO A 136 15.84 15.54 -0.06
CA PRO A 136 16.75 15.78 -1.19
C PRO A 136 17.69 14.61 -1.50
N GLU A 137 18.15 13.90 -0.47
CA GLU A 137 19.06 12.76 -0.58
C GLU A 137 18.44 11.56 -1.34
N CYS A 138 17.12 11.40 -1.28
CA CYS A 138 16.41 10.30 -1.97
C CYS A 138 15.96 10.66 -3.38
N ILE A 139 15.69 11.94 -3.64
CA ILE A 139 15.26 12.40 -4.98
C ILE A 139 16.45 12.48 -5.94
N THR A 140 17.65 12.80 -5.43
CA THR A 140 18.87 12.97 -6.24
C THR A 140 19.60 11.66 -6.57
N SER A 141 19.32 10.57 -5.83
CA SER A 141 20.03 9.29 -5.97
C SER A 141 19.55 8.41 -7.15
N THR A 142 18.62 8.87 -8.01
CA THR A 142 18.14 8.10 -9.18
C THR A 142 19.14 8.15 -10.36
N THR A 143 20.45 8.01 -10.11
CA THR A 143 21.43 7.82 -11.18
C THR A 143 22.26 6.56 -10.93
N VAL A 144 22.06 5.58 -11.82
CA VAL A 144 22.88 4.38 -12.09
C VAL A 144 22.73 3.19 -11.12
N SER A 145 21.91 2.23 -11.54
CA SER A 145 22.24 0.81 -11.38
C SER A 145 21.94 0.12 -12.72
N THR A 146 22.94 0.14 -13.60
CA THR A 146 23.02 -0.72 -14.78
C THR A 146 23.67 -2.02 -14.33
N THR A 147 23.06 -3.16 -14.58
CA THR A 147 23.75 -4.46 -14.60
C THR A 147 23.20 -5.28 -15.75
#